data_AF-A0AAE0AWJ3-F1
#
_entry.id   AF-A0AAE0AWJ3-F1
#
_cell.length_a   1.000
_cell.length_b   1.000
_cell.length_c   1.000
_cell.angle_alpha   90.00
_cell.angle_beta   90.00
_cell.angle_gamma   90.00
#
_symmetry.space_group_name_H-M   'P 1'
#
loop_
_entity.id
_entity.type
_entity.pdbx_description
1 polymer ?
#
loop_
_entity_poly.entity_id
_entity_poly.type
_entity_poly.pdbx_seq_one_letter_code
_entity_poly.pdbx_strand_id
1 'polypeptide(L)'
;MAVARLGYKIEDIPDAVRDRIVLPWLKRKQPRRPKKSRTPSAGEKRKKQTCSNCGEKGHNKKRCPKPSSSPNTSKPAKKARTCSVCKKEGHNRPRCPDKPLESTLNDTDEEAVVHAFEEPILKG
;
A
#
# COMPACT_ATOMS: atom_id res chain seq x y z
N MET A 1 -26.52 17.96 -23.27
CA MET A 1 -25.28 18.43 -23.91
C MET A 1 -24.11 17.74 -23.21
N ALA A 2 -23.55 16.67 -23.79
CA ALA A 2 -22.40 15.97 -23.20
C ALA A 2 -21.13 16.82 -23.38
N VAL A 3 -20.43 17.13 -22.28
CA VAL A 3 -19.15 17.84 -22.35
C VAL A 3 -18.07 16.81 -22.63
N ALA A 4 -17.56 16.79 -23.86
CA ALA A 4 -16.44 15.92 -24.23
C ALA A 4 -15.23 16.25 -23.36
N ARG A 5 -14.65 15.24 -22.70
CA ARG A 5 -13.31 15.36 -22.12
C ARG A 5 -12.32 15.50 -23.27
N LEU A 6 -11.90 16.72 -23.57
CA LEU A 6 -10.84 16.98 -24.54
C LEU A 6 -9.56 16.32 -24.00
N GLY A 7 -9.22 15.16 -24.54
CA GLY A 7 -7.93 14.52 -24.28
C GLY A 7 -6.85 15.35 -24.97
N TYR A 8 -5.92 15.90 -24.20
CA TYR A 8 -4.70 16.48 -24.77
C TYR A 8 -3.73 15.33 -25.08
N LYS A 9 -3.17 15.31 -26.29
CA LYS A 9 -2.18 14.30 -26.66
C LYS A 9 -0.81 14.75 -26.13
N ILE A 10 0.07 13.80 -25.85
CA ILE A 10 1.42 14.09 -25.30
C ILE A 10 2.26 14.87 -26.34
N GLU A 11 1.95 14.68 -27.61
CA GLU A 11 2.58 15.34 -28.74
C GLU A 11 2.26 16.85 -28.78
N ASP A 12 1.11 17.27 -28.24
CA ASP A 12 0.65 18.67 -28.21
C ASP A 12 1.32 19.51 -27.10
N ILE A 13 2.14 18.88 -26.25
CA ILE A 13 2.89 19.55 -25.18
C ILE A 13 4.11 20.25 -25.79
N PRO A 14 4.24 21.59 -25.65
CA PRO A 14 5.42 22.30 -26.14
C PRO A 14 6.72 21.71 -25.56
N ASP A 15 7.77 21.64 -26.37
CA ASP A 15 9.05 21.01 -26.00
C ASP A 15 9.65 21.61 -24.71
N ALA A 16 9.47 22.93 -24.51
CA ALA A 16 9.88 23.64 -23.30
C ALA A 16 9.26 23.08 -21.99
N VAL A 17 8.11 22.40 -22.06
CA VAL A 17 7.45 21.75 -20.93
C VAL A 17 7.82 20.26 -20.87
N ARG A 18 7.95 19.61 -22.03
CA ARG A 18 8.28 18.18 -22.15
C ARG A 18 9.64 17.83 -21.56
N ASP A 19 10.64 18.69 -21.76
CA ASP A 19 12.02 18.46 -21.30
C ASP A 19 12.27 18.94 -19.86
N ARG A 20 11.25 19.46 -19.18
CA ARG A 20 11.38 19.91 -17.79
C ARG A 20 11.43 18.70 -16.86
N ILE A 21 12.64 18.23 -16.59
CA ILE A 21 12.87 17.16 -15.61
C ILE A 21 12.45 17.63 -14.22
N VAL A 22 11.29 17.17 -13.75
CA VAL A 22 10.85 17.37 -12.36
C VAL A 22 11.56 16.33 -11.50
N LEU A 23 12.61 16.75 -10.80
CA LEU A 23 13.30 15.88 -9.86
C LEU A 23 12.35 15.49 -8.72
N PRO A 24 12.36 14.22 -8.28
CA PRO A 24 11.70 13.83 -7.04
C PRO A 24 12.23 14.68 -5.89
N TRP A 25 11.35 15.09 -4.97
CA TRP A 25 11.77 15.74 -3.73
C TRP A 25 12.59 14.75 -2.88
N LEU A 26 13.91 14.74 -3.07
CA LEU A 26 14.89 13.87 -2.41
C LEU A 26 15.12 14.19 -0.94
N LYS A 27 14.47 15.23 -0.40
CA LYS A 27 14.56 15.55 1.02
C LYS A 27 13.87 14.44 1.80
N ARG A 28 14.66 13.69 2.58
CA ARG A 28 14.13 12.74 3.56
C ARG A 28 13.15 13.47 4.46
N LYS A 29 11.87 13.09 4.40
CA LYS A 29 10.89 13.53 5.40
C LYS A 29 11.43 13.15 6.77
N GLN A 30 11.58 14.15 7.64
CA GLN A 30 11.98 13.89 9.01
C GLN A 30 10.93 12.98 9.66
N PRO A 31 11.34 11.97 10.45
CA PRO A 31 10.38 11.13 11.16
C PRO A 31 9.57 12.03 12.09
N ARG A 32 8.25 12.05 11.92
CA ARG A 32 7.33 12.88 12.71
C ARG A 32 7.50 12.69 14.22
N ARG A 33 7.96 11.51 14.66
CA ARG A 33 8.19 11.18 16.06
C ARG A 33 9.68 11.14 16.40
N PRO A 34 10.18 12.00 17.31
CA PRO A 34 11.56 11.96 17.78
C PRO A 34 11.91 10.60 18.41
N LYS A 35 13.05 9.99 18.01
CA LYS A 35 13.43 8.64 18.49
C LYS A 35 14.11 8.63 19.87
N LYS A 36 14.80 9.72 20.24
CA LYS A 36 15.74 9.77 21.38
C LYS A 36 15.18 10.51 22.60
N SER A 37 14.56 11.67 22.39
CA SER A 37 13.86 12.43 23.43
C SER A 37 12.40 12.57 23.03
N ARG A 38 11.54 11.70 23.56
CA ARG A 38 10.09 11.80 23.37
C ARG A 38 9.36 11.41 24.64
N THR A 39 8.28 12.12 24.91
CA THR A 39 7.29 11.73 25.90
C THR A 39 6.51 10.52 25.37
N PRO A 40 6.41 9.40 26.11
CA PRO A 40 5.57 8.27 25.71
C PRO A 40 4.09 8.65 25.74
N SER A 41 3.27 8.03 24.89
CA SER A 41 1.81 8.16 25.02
C SER A 41 1.30 7.32 26.20
N ALA A 42 0.10 7.60 26.70
CA ALA A 42 -0.48 6.93 27.86
C ALA A 42 -0.49 5.39 27.75
N GLY A 43 -0.62 4.84 26.54
CA GLY A 43 -0.60 3.38 26.30
C GLY A 43 0.79 2.76 26.08
N GLU A 44 1.85 3.56 26.02
CA GLU A 44 3.18 3.08 25.63
C GLU A 44 4.03 2.64 26.81
N LYS A 45 3.87 1.37 27.20
CA LYS A 45 4.70 0.73 28.23
C LYS A 45 6.09 0.42 27.66
N ARG A 46 7.15 0.91 28.31
CA ARG A 46 8.54 0.55 27.95
C ARG A 46 8.77 -0.93 28.29
N LYS A 47 8.69 -1.81 27.28
CA LYS A 47 9.05 -3.22 27.43
C LYS A 47 10.54 -3.32 27.74
N LYS A 48 10.88 -3.67 28.99
CA LYS A 48 12.26 -4.04 29.37
C LYS A 48 12.67 -5.20 28.46
N GLN A 49 13.66 -4.95 27.61
CA GLN A 49 14.14 -5.96 26.69
C GLN A 49 14.96 -6.98 27.48
N THR A 50 14.58 -8.24 27.34
CA THR A 50 15.38 -9.38 27.77
C THR A 50 16.15 -9.89 26.57
N CYS A 51 17.44 -10.14 26.72
CA CYS A 51 18.27 -10.63 25.64
C CYS A 51 17.89 -12.07 25.29
N SER A 52 17.49 -12.31 24.04
CA SER A 52 17.18 -13.66 23.55
C SER A 52 18.41 -14.56 23.41
N ASN A 53 19.64 -14.03 23.56
CA ASN A 53 20.87 -14.81 23.50
C ASN A 53 21.25 -15.38 24.87
N CYS A 54 21.18 -14.56 25.93
CA CYS A 54 21.67 -14.92 27.26
C CYS A 54 20.63 -14.84 28.39
N GLY A 55 19.41 -14.38 28.11
CA GLY A 55 18.33 -14.25 29.11
C GLY A 55 18.45 -13.05 30.05
N GLU A 56 19.53 -12.26 29.98
CA GLU A 56 19.72 -11.09 30.86
C GLU A 56 18.93 -9.86 30.38
N LYS A 57 18.51 -9.01 31.32
CA LYS A 57 17.77 -7.77 31.04
C LYS A 57 18.72 -6.62 30.71
N GLY A 58 18.24 -5.62 29.97
CA GLY A 58 18.96 -4.36 29.75
C GLY A 58 19.68 -4.26 28.41
N HIS A 59 19.82 -5.37 27.68
CA HIS A 59 20.35 -5.38 26.32
C HIS A 59 19.54 -6.32 25.41
N ASN A 60 19.79 -6.24 24.11
CA ASN A 60 19.20 -7.13 23.11
C ASN A 60 20.26 -8.07 22.52
N LYS A 61 19.86 -9.09 21.77
CA LYS A 61 20.78 -10.05 21.11
C LYS A 61 21.89 -9.35 20.30
N LYS A 62 21.62 -8.19 19.70
CA LYS A 62 22.58 -7.42 18.89
C LYS A 62 23.67 -6.72 19.70
N ARG A 63 23.39 -6.36 20.95
CA ARG A 63 24.32 -5.71 21.89
C ARG A 63 24.67 -6.63 23.05
N CYS A 64 24.52 -7.94 22.86
CA CYS A 64 24.85 -8.92 23.88
C CYS A 64 26.38 -9.02 24.00
N PRO A 65 26.94 -8.94 25.22
CA PRO A 65 28.38 -9.10 25.42
C PRO A 65 28.83 -10.55 25.26
N LYS A 66 27.91 -11.52 25.38
CA LYS A 66 28.20 -12.95 25.19
C LYS A 66 28.18 -13.31 23.69
N PRO A 67 29.03 -14.25 23.24
CA PRO A 67 29.02 -14.70 21.85
C PRO A 67 27.63 -15.21 21.47
N SER A 68 27.22 -14.97 20.22
CA SER A 68 25.91 -15.42 19.74
C SER A 68 25.87 -16.95 19.71
N SER A 69 24.89 -17.56 20.39
CA SER A 69 24.65 -19.01 20.38
C SER A 69 24.20 -19.55 19.02
N SER A 70 23.95 -18.66 18.05
CA SER A 70 23.59 -19.00 16.69
C SER A 70 24.34 -18.06 15.75
N PRO A 71 25.21 -18.59 14.85
CA PRO A 71 25.90 -17.78 13.87
C PRO A 71 24.88 -17.03 13.02
N ASN A 72 25.12 -15.75 12.77
CA ASN A 72 24.22 -14.83 12.05
C ASN A 72 24.05 -15.16 10.54
N THR A 73 24.17 -16.42 10.13
CA THR A 73 24.34 -16.81 8.73
C THR A 73 23.08 -17.34 8.04
N SER A 74 21.97 -17.53 8.73
CA SER A 74 20.73 -17.93 8.07
C SER A 74 19.59 -17.01 8.47
N LYS A 75 19.28 -16.02 7.62
CA LYS A 75 17.88 -15.57 7.52
C LYS A 75 17.05 -16.85 7.34
N PRO A 76 16.02 -17.12 8.16
CA PRO A 76 15.17 -18.27 7.90
C PRO A 76 14.72 -18.17 6.45
N ALA A 77 14.89 -19.26 5.69
CA ALA A 77 14.46 -19.32 4.31
C ALA A 77 13.03 -18.78 4.26
N LYS A 78 12.83 -17.66 3.53
CA LYS A 78 11.49 -17.08 3.42
C LYS A 78 10.62 -18.19 2.83
N LYS A 79 9.64 -18.70 3.57
CA LYS A 79 8.67 -19.67 3.03
C LYS A 79 8.14 -19.10 1.72
N ALA A 80 8.14 -19.92 0.68
CA ALA A 80 7.61 -19.52 -0.61
C ALA A 80 6.17 -19.02 -0.42
N ARG A 81 5.86 -17.90 -1.08
CA ARG A 81 4.51 -17.33 -1.02
C ARG A 81 3.55 -18.30 -1.71
N THR A 82 2.48 -18.68 -1.03
CA THR A 82 1.44 -19.58 -1.55
C THR A 82 0.19 -18.80 -1.93
N CYS A 83 -0.37 -19.10 -3.10
CA CYS A 83 -1.60 -18.47 -3.55
C CYS A 83 -2.82 -18.99 -2.76
N SER A 84 -3.69 -18.11 -2.27
CA SER A 84 -4.91 -18.55 -1.56
C SER A 84 -6.00 -19.11 -2.46
N VAL A 85 -5.92 -18.90 -3.78
CA VAL A 85 -6.91 -19.39 -4.76
C VAL A 85 -6.51 -20.79 -5.26
N CYS A 86 -5.33 -20.91 -5.88
CA CYS A 86 -4.88 -22.17 -6.47
C CYS A 86 -3.91 -22.98 -5.60
N LYS A 87 -3.53 -22.48 -4.41
CA LYS A 87 -2.63 -23.14 -3.42
C LYS A 87 -1.19 -23.42 -3.90
N LYS A 88 -0.87 -23.10 -5.15
CA LYS A 88 0.48 -23.20 -5.73
C LYS A 88 1.42 -22.15 -5.12
N GLU A 89 2.71 -22.49 -5.02
CA GLU A 89 3.75 -21.58 -4.55
C GLU A 89 4.26 -20.62 -5.64
N GLY A 90 5.01 -19.59 -5.25
CA GLY A 90 5.65 -18.62 -6.15
C GLY A 90 4.85 -17.34 -6.43
N HIS A 91 3.56 -17.31 -6.11
CA HIS A 91 2.71 -16.13 -6.33
C HIS A 91 1.64 -15.94 -5.24
N ASN A 92 1.02 -14.76 -5.21
CA ASN A 92 -0.11 -14.44 -4.34
C ASN A 92 -1.40 -14.35 -5.18
N ARG A 93 -2.58 -14.42 -4.52
CA ARG A 93 -3.91 -14.29 -5.15
C ARG A 93 -4.02 -13.23 -6.27
N PRO A 94 -3.50 -11.99 -6.13
CA PRO A 94 -3.63 -10.97 -7.17
C PRO A 94 -2.92 -11.30 -8.49
N ARG A 95 -1.86 -12.12 -8.44
CA ARG A 95 -1.05 -12.55 -9.58
C ARG A 95 -1.31 -14.03 -9.90
N CYS A 96 -2.47 -14.55 -9.52
CA CYS A 96 -2.85 -15.92 -9.84
C CYS A 96 -3.14 -16.03 -11.34
N PRO A 97 -2.43 -16.90 -12.08
CA PRO A 97 -2.71 -17.13 -13.50
C PRO A 97 -4.05 -17.82 -13.70
N ASP A 98 -4.47 -18.62 -12.71
CA ASP A 98 -5.73 -19.37 -12.70
C ASP A 98 -6.88 -18.54 -12.08
N LYS A 99 -6.77 -17.20 -12.02
CA LYS A 99 -7.86 -16.39 -11.45
C LYS A 99 -9.08 -16.45 -12.39
N PRO A 100 -10.27 -16.83 -11.92
CA PRO A 100 -11.48 -16.69 -12.74
C PRO A 100 -11.66 -15.20 -13.06
N LEU A 101 -11.93 -14.90 -14.34
CA LEU A 101 -11.92 -13.54 -14.88
C LEU A 101 -13.14 -12.69 -14.49
N GLU A 102 -14.17 -13.27 -13.86
CA GLU A 102 -15.42 -12.58 -13.57
C GLU A 102 -15.55 -12.27 -12.06
N SER A 103 -15.29 -11.03 -11.65
CA SER A 103 -15.87 -10.49 -10.40
C SER A 103 -15.92 -8.95 -10.36
N THR A 104 -16.16 -8.30 -11.50
CA THR A 104 -16.56 -6.89 -11.54
C THR A 104 -17.89 -6.75 -12.26
N LEU A 105 -18.91 -7.45 -11.77
CA LEU A 105 -20.29 -7.06 -11.95
C LEU A 105 -20.82 -6.87 -10.53
N ASN A 106 -20.80 -5.62 -10.07
CA ASN A 106 -21.61 -5.23 -8.95
C ASN A 106 -23.00 -4.99 -9.54
N ASP A 107 -23.92 -5.89 -9.26
CA ASP A 107 -25.35 -5.68 -9.46
C ASP A 107 -25.78 -4.53 -8.54
N THR A 108 -25.91 -3.33 -9.12
CA THR A 108 -26.64 -2.20 -8.55
C THR A 108 -27.62 -1.69 -9.61
N ASP A 109 -28.89 -2.10 -9.41
CA ASP A 109 -30.13 -1.35 -9.69
C ASP A 109 -30.43 -0.86 -11.12
N GLU A 110 -30.90 -1.78 -11.98
CA GLU A 110 -31.73 -1.48 -13.15
C GLU A 110 -33.23 -1.44 -12.80
N GLU A 111 -33.71 -0.48 -12.00
CA GLU A 111 -35.16 -0.17 -11.96
C GLU A 111 -35.50 1.11 -11.16
N ALA A 112 -35.17 2.31 -11.65
CA ALA A 112 -35.68 3.55 -11.01
C ALA A 112 -35.59 4.87 -11.83
N VAL A 113 -35.66 4.90 -13.17
CA VAL A 113 -35.67 6.23 -13.86
C VAL A 113 -36.53 6.28 -15.13
N VAL A 114 -37.73 5.71 -15.09
CA VAL A 114 -38.76 6.03 -16.08
C VAL A 114 -40.05 6.37 -15.34
N HIS A 115 -40.40 7.66 -15.25
CA HIS A 115 -41.74 8.26 -15.06
C HIS A 115 -41.62 9.61 -14.32
N ALA A 116 -41.24 10.69 -15.01
CA ALA A 116 -41.46 12.04 -14.46
C ALA A 116 -41.39 13.20 -15.47
N PHE A 117 -41.71 13.05 -16.77
CA PHE A 117 -41.72 14.23 -17.66
C PHE A 117 -42.76 14.15 -18.80
N GLU A 118 -44.05 14.13 -18.43
CA GLU A 118 -45.09 14.63 -19.34
C GLU A 118 -45.84 15.77 -18.64
N GLU A 119 -45.47 17.00 -18.96
CA GLU A 119 -46.43 18.10 -19.02
C GLU A 119 -46.28 18.82 -20.37
N PRO A 120 -47.40 19.10 -21.08
CA PRO A 120 -47.38 19.70 -22.41
C PRO A 120 -47.19 21.22 -22.35
N ILE A 121 -46.26 21.72 -23.17
CA ILE A 121 -46.07 23.15 -23.41
C ILE A 121 -47.31 23.72 -24.13
N LEU A 122 -47.89 24.75 -23.54
CA LEU A 122 -48.92 25.65 -24.07
C LEU A 122 -48.73 25.91 -25.58
N LYS A 123 -49.76 25.61 -26.38
CA LYS A 123 -49.91 26.14 -27.74
C LYS A 123 -50.69 27.45 -27.68
N GLY A 124 -50.21 28.44 -28.43
CA GLY A 124 -50.98 29.64 -28.78
C GLY A 124 -52.08 29.37 -29.79
#